data_AF-A0A9N9N7D0-F1
#
_entry.id   AF-A0A9N9N7D0-F1
#
_cell.length_a   1.000
_cell.length_b   1.000
_cell.length_c   1.000
_cell.angle_alpha   90.00
_cell.angle_beta   90.00
_cell.angle_gamma   90.00
#
_symmetry.space_group_name_H-M   'P 1'
#
loop_
_entity.id
_entity.type
_entity.pdbx_description
1 polymer ?
#
loop_
_entity_poly.entity_id
_entity_poly.type
_entity_poly.pdbx_seq_one_letter_code
_entity_poly.pdbx_strand_id
1 'polypeptide(L)'
;MINELEDTVNKYENDDIEIIDISKDTEIVDVDNDIDIIDISGNIDIINISEDIETMNISNDIETMNISDNIEIMDIDNNIEIINIDNDIEIMDIDNN
;
A
#
# COMPACT_ATOMS: atom_id res chain seq x y z
N MET A 1 -12.03 -5.74 -4.62
CA MET A 1 -12.60 -4.59 -5.34
C MET A 1 -12.22 -3.32 -4.59
N ILE A 2 -11.17 -2.63 -5.02
CA ILE A 2 -10.83 -1.28 -4.54
C ILE A 2 -12.07 -0.40 -4.79
N ASN A 3 -12.69 0.11 -3.72
CA ASN A 3 -13.84 1.00 -3.85
C ASN A 3 -13.35 2.38 -4.31
N GLU A 4 -13.34 2.59 -5.63
CA GLU A 4 -12.84 3.80 -6.27
C GLU A 4 -13.72 5.03 -5.99
N LEU A 5 -13.06 6.09 -5.52
CA LEU A 5 -13.14 7.37 -6.22
C LEU A 5 -12.26 7.22 -7.47
N GLU A 6 -12.89 7.01 -8.64
CA GLU A 6 -12.31 6.67 -9.97
C GLU A 6 -11.16 7.59 -10.46
N ASP A 7 -10.83 8.66 -9.73
CA ASP A 7 -9.81 9.64 -10.11
C ASP A 7 -8.47 9.48 -9.36
N THR A 8 -8.37 8.60 -8.35
CA THR A 8 -7.23 8.58 -7.42
C THR A 8 -6.34 7.34 -7.53
N VAL A 9 -6.93 6.21 -7.91
CA VAL A 9 -6.23 4.92 -7.99
C VAL A 9 -6.21 4.47 -9.44
N ASN A 10 -5.03 4.15 -9.97
CA ASN A 10 -4.90 3.49 -11.26
C ASN A 10 -4.55 2.02 -11.02
N LYS A 11 -5.33 1.12 -11.63
CA LYS A 11 -5.07 -0.32 -11.58
C LYS A 11 -4.68 -0.84 -12.96
N TYR A 12 -3.57 -1.55 -13.03
CA TYR A 12 -3.07 -2.18 -14.25
C TYR A 12 -2.96 -3.70 -14.04
N GLU A 13 -3.71 -4.46 -14.82
CA GLU A 13 -3.68 -5.93 -14.80
C GLU A 13 -3.28 -6.47 -16.17
N ASN A 14 -2.37 -7.44 -16.17
CA ASN A 14 -2.18 -8.39 -17.27
C ASN A 14 -2.22 -9.81 -16.68
N ASP A 15 -2.21 -10.86 -17.52
CA ASP A 15 -2.38 -12.26 -17.10
C ASP A 15 -1.43 -12.72 -15.97
N ASP A 16 -0.34 -11.99 -15.70
CA ASP A 16 0.70 -12.34 -14.73
C ASP A 16 1.03 -11.24 -13.69
N ILE A 17 0.49 -10.01 -13.81
CA ILE A 17 0.89 -8.89 -12.93
C ILE A 17 -0.30 -7.95 -12.63
N GLU A 18 -0.52 -7.64 -11.35
CA GLU A 18 -1.42 -6.60 -10.84
C GLU A 18 -0.63 -5.45 -10.18
N ILE A 19 -0.85 -4.22 -10.65
CA ILE A 19 -0.22 -3.00 -10.14
C ILE A 19 -1.30 -2.00 -9.71
N ILE A 20 -1.12 -1.40 -8.54
CA ILE A 20 -1.92 -0.28 -8.02
C ILE A 20 -1.03 0.95 -7.85
N ASP A 21 -1.43 2.08 -8.44
CA ASP A 21 -0.80 3.38 -8.25
C ASP A 21 -1.80 4.36 -7.61
N ILE A 22 -1.43 4.89 -6.44
CA ILE A 22 -2.22 5.85 -5.66
C ILE A 22 -1.47 7.17 -5.58
N SER A 23 -1.83 8.09 -6.48
CA SER A 23 -1.07 9.33 -6.68
C SER A 23 -1.70 10.57 -6.08
N LYS A 24 -2.93 10.47 -5.54
CA LYS A 24 -3.63 11.59 -4.89
C LYS A 24 -3.96 11.26 -3.44
N ASP A 25 -4.11 12.32 -2.65
CA ASP A 25 -4.51 12.21 -1.26
C ASP A 25 -5.86 11.48 -1.13
N THR A 26 -5.93 10.51 -0.22
CA THR A 26 -7.08 9.61 -0.05
C THR A 26 -7.36 9.38 1.44
N GLU A 27 -8.63 9.34 1.83
CA GLU A 27 -8.98 9.04 3.23
C GLU A 27 -8.77 7.55 3.54
N ILE A 28 -9.24 6.66 2.66
CA ILE A 28 -9.21 5.21 2.90
C ILE A 28 -8.83 4.45 1.63
N VAL A 29 -7.92 3.48 1.77
CA VAL A 29 -7.59 2.48 0.77
C VAL A 29 -7.75 1.09 1.37
N ASP A 30 -8.52 0.23 0.69
CA ASP A 30 -8.67 -1.18 1.03
C ASP A 30 -8.10 -2.04 -0.11
N VAL A 31 -7.18 -2.95 0.22
CA VAL A 31 -6.58 -3.92 -0.69
C VAL A 31 -7.03 -5.31 -0.25
N ASP A 32 -7.85 -5.94 -1.08
CA ASP A 32 -8.56 -7.20 -0.79
C ASP A 32 -8.28 -8.32 -1.80
N ASN A 33 -7.21 -8.17 -2.58
CA ASN A 33 -6.67 -9.16 -3.51
C ASN A 33 -5.14 -9.20 -3.35
N ASP A 34 -4.51 -10.31 -3.75
CA ASP A 34 -3.05 -10.37 -3.89
C ASP A 34 -2.58 -9.35 -4.94
N ILE A 35 -1.58 -8.53 -4.60
CA ILE A 35 -1.03 -7.49 -5.48
C ILE A 35 0.48 -7.67 -5.61
N ASP A 36 1.00 -7.64 -6.84
CA ASP A 36 2.46 -7.69 -7.02
C ASP A 36 3.10 -6.36 -6.61
N ILE A 37 2.53 -5.22 -7.04
CA ILE A 37 3.12 -3.90 -6.80
C ILE A 37 2.08 -2.87 -6.38
N ILE A 38 2.34 -2.19 -5.26
CA ILE A 38 1.65 -0.97 -4.86
C ILE A 38 2.63 0.20 -4.78
N ASP A 39 2.33 1.27 -5.50
CA ASP A 39 3.03 2.55 -5.41
C ASP A 39 2.10 3.62 -4.82
N ILE A 40 2.50 4.22 -3.70
CA ILE A 40 1.75 5.27 -3.00
C ILE A 40 2.55 6.56 -3.00
N SER A 41 2.04 7.55 -3.71
CA SER A 41 2.58 8.91 -3.72
C SER A 41 1.56 9.97 -3.31
N GLY A 42 0.36 9.61 -2.88
CA GLY A 42 -0.57 10.50 -2.18
C GLY A 42 -0.48 10.31 -0.66
N ASN A 43 -0.90 11.31 0.13
CA ASN A 43 -1.07 11.09 1.57
C ASN A 43 -2.32 10.24 1.82
N ILE A 44 -2.26 9.30 2.75
CA ILE A 44 -3.39 8.42 3.06
C ILE A 44 -3.67 8.38 4.55
N ASP A 45 -4.92 8.63 4.96
CA ASP A 45 -5.25 8.53 6.38
C ASP A 45 -5.25 7.07 6.83
N ILE A 46 -5.91 6.17 6.07
CA ILE A 46 -6.01 4.75 6.43
C ILE A 46 -5.74 3.83 5.23
N ILE A 47 -4.86 2.84 5.43
CA ILE A 47 -4.70 1.68 4.54
C ILE A 47 -5.04 0.40 5.29
N ASN A 48 -5.88 -0.45 4.69
CA ASN A 48 -6.10 -1.81 5.11
C ASN A 48 -5.70 -2.78 3.99
N ILE A 49 -4.78 -3.69 4.30
CA ILE A 49 -4.32 -4.75 3.40
C ILE A 49 -4.71 -6.09 4.03
N SER A 50 -5.50 -6.88 3.31
CA SER A 50 -5.98 -8.17 3.80
C SER A 50 -5.41 -9.38 3.07
N GLU A 51 -4.63 -9.18 2.01
CA GLU A 51 -4.05 -10.23 1.16
C GLU A 51 -2.56 -9.91 0.90
N ASP A 52 -1.84 -10.83 0.25
CA ASP A 52 -0.39 -10.75 0.10
C ASP A 52 0.04 -9.63 -0.86
N ILE A 53 1.18 -8.99 -0.55
CA ILE A 53 1.81 -8.01 -1.44
C ILE A 53 3.28 -8.34 -1.65
N GLU A 54 3.73 -8.43 -2.91
CA GLU A 54 5.15 -8.64 -3.19
C GLU A 54 5.96 -7.37 -2.90
N THR A 55 5.55 -6.22 -3.45
CA THR A 55 6.26 -4.95 -3.25
C THR A 55 5.31 -3.80 -2.93
N MET A 56 5.64 -3.04 -1.88
CA MET A 56 4.96 -1.81 -1.49
C MET A 56 5.94 -0.66 -1.35
N ASN A 57 5.74 0.41 -2.13
CA ASN A 57 6.52 1.64 -2.05
C ASN A 57 5.64 2.80 -1.57
N ILE A 58 6.09 3.49 -0.54
CA ILE A 58 5.36 4.61 0.08
C ILE A 58 6.27 5.83 0.14
N SER A 59 5.95 6.85 -0.66
CA SER A 59 6.72 8.09 -0.72
C SER A 59 6.06 9.26 0.01
N ASN A 60 4.89 9.08 0.62
CA ASN A 60 4.16 10.13 1.34
C ASN A 60 3.61 9.64 2.69
N ASP A 61 3.06 10.57 3.47
CA ASP A 61 2.64 10.29 4.83
C ASP A 61 1.40 9.38 4.88
N ILE A 62 1.41 8.44 5.81
CA ILE A 62 0.26 7.59 6.15
C ILE A 62 -0.05 7.72 7.63
N GLU A 63 -1.31 7.99 8.01
CA GLU A 63 -1.67 8.04 9.43
C GLU A 63 -1.77 6.62 10.02
N THR A 64 -2.50 5.71 9.38
CA THR A 64 -2.66 4.33 9.85
C THR A 64 -2.54 3.31 8.72
N MET A 65 -1.74 2.27 8.96
CA MET A 65 -1.59 1.12 8.09
C MET A 65 -1.87 -0.17 8.88
N ASN A 66 -2.82 -0.96 8.40
CA ASN A 66 -3.14 -2.28 8.93
C ASN A 66 -2.89 -3.34 7.86
N ILE A 67 -2.04 -4.32 8.20
CA ILE A 67 -1.62 -5.39 7.31
C ILE A 67 -1.97 -6.71 7.97
N SER A 68 -2.87 -7.45 7.33
CA SER A 68 -3.35 -8.73 7.84
C SER A 68 -2.57 -9.90 7.26
N ASP A 69 -1.99 -9.74 6.05
CA ASP A 69 -1.19 -10.77 5.38
C ASP A 69 0.26 -10.35 5.11
N ASN A 70 1.00 -11.09 4.28
CA ASN A 70 2.44 -10.90 4.14
C ASN A 70 2.78 -9.77 3.18
N ILE A 71 3.89 -9.09 3.48
CA ILE A 71 4.55 -8.19 2.52
C ILE A 71 5.99 -8.65 2.33
N GLU A 72 6.40 -8.95 1.10
CA GLU A 72 7.79 -9.36 0.85
C GLU A 72 8.73 -8.15 0.99
N ILE A 73 8.41 -7.04 0.33
CA ILE A 73 9.21 -5.82 0.35
C ILE A 73 8.33 -4.61 0.67
N MET A 74 8.73 -3.85 1.70
CA MET A 74 8.14 -2.57 2.06
C MET A 74 9.21 -1.48 2.15
N ASP A 75 9.11 -0.49 1.28
CA ASP A 75 9.99 0.68 1.26
C ASP A 75 9.17 1.94 1.61
N ILE A 76 9.63 2.67 2.64
CA ILE A 76 8.97 3.87 3.14
C ILE A 76 9.96 5.05 3.15
N ASP A 77 9.72 6.06 2.32
CA ASP A 77 10.55 7.28 2.24
C ASP A 77 10.02 8.44 3.12
N ASN A 78 8.92 8.21 3.84
CA ASN A 78 8.31 9.21 4.72
C ASN A 78 7.70 8.58 5.99
N ASN A 79 6.73 9.22 6.65
CA ASN A 79 6.25 8.75 7.94
C ASN A 79 5.00 7.89 7.81
N ILE A 80 4.96 6.80 8.57
CA ILE A 80 3.72 6.14 8.96
C ILE A 80 3.54 6.30 10.47
N GLU A 81 2.44 6.92 10.91
CA GLU A 81 2.24 7.17 12.34
C GLU A 81 1.93 5.86 13.10
N ILE A 82 1.09 5.00 12.51
CA ILE A 82 0.69 3.72 13.11
C ILE A 82 0.80 2.62 12.06
N ILE A 83 1.58 1.57 12.38
CA ILE A 83 1.65 0.33 11.61
C ILE A 83 1.23 -0.84 12.51
N ASN A 84 0.20 -1.58 12.09
CA ASN A 84 -0.19 -2.85 12.68
C ASN A 84 0.01 -3.95 11.64
N ILE A 85 0.78 -4.98 11.99
CA ILE A 85 1.05 -6.12 11.13
C ILE A 85 0.71 -7.39 11.92
N ASP A 86 -0.20 -8.19 11.39
CA ASP A 86 -0.60 -9.47 11.99
C ASP A 86 0.28 -10.63 11.53
N ASN A 87 0.77 -10.59 10.28
CA ASN A 87 1.68 -11.57 9.69
C ASN A 87 3.12 -11.01 9.58
N ASP A 88 3.82 -11.27 8.48
CA ASP A 88 5.25 -10.99 8.34
C ASP A 88 5.52 -9.92 7.27
N ILE A 89 6.56 -9.13 7.51
CA ILE A 89 7.23 -8.34 6.48
C ILE A 89 8.65 -8.87 6.36
N GLU A 90 9.03 -9.36 5.17
CA GLU A 90 10.36 -9.96 5.00
C GLU A 90 11.45 -8.89 4.96
N ILE A 91 11.24 -7.83 4.20
CA ILE A 91 12.15 -6.69 4.07
C ILE A 91 11.38 -5.40 4.32
N MET A 92 11.89 -4.60 5.24
CA MET A 92 11.39 -3.26 5.54
C MET A 92 12.56 -2.27 5.51
N ASP A 93 12.50 -1.30 4.60
CA ASP A 93 13.38 -0.13 4.59
C ASP A 93 12.58 1.14 4.91
N ILE A 94 13.14 1.97 5.78
CA ILE A 94 12.51 3.21 6.24
C ILE A 94 13.59 4.30 6.19
N ASP A 95 13.44 5.24 5.25
CA ASP A 95 14.28 6.44 5.14
C ASP A 95 13.46 7.70 5.39
N ASN A 96 13.54 8.24 6.60
CA ASN A 96 12.90 9.50 6.95
C ASN A 96 13.86 10.66 6.63
N ASN A 97 13.77 11.22 5.43
CA ASN A 97 14.49 12.46 5.06
C ASN A 97 13.96 13.72 5.76
#